data_AF-A0A6J1P1Q5-F1
#
_entry.id   AF-A0A6J1P1Q5-F1
#
_cell.length_a   1.000
_cell.length_b   1.000
_cell.length_c   1.000
_cell.angle_alpha   90.00
_cell.angle_beta   90.00
_cell.angle_gamma   90.00
#
_symmetry.space_group_name_H-M   'P 1'
#
loop_
_entity.id
_entity.type
_entity.pdbx_description
1 polymer ?
#
loop_
_entity_poly.entity_id
_entity_poly.type
_entity_poly.pdbx_seq_one_letter_code
_entity_poly.pdbx_strand_id
1 'polypeptide(L)'
;MKLFLVTLCLIAVASAAPSESSEKLAGIRALPALFHEEVHDDLGQYTLKYKTAEGIFVSESGRLVPSEDGSGQVLITEGEVSYVGDDGKTYVTKYSAGVEGTKMEGDHLPKPVHASP
;
A
#
# COMPACT_ATOMS: atom_id res chain seq x y z
N MET A 1 -4.23 51.51 4.30
CA MET A 1 -3.61 50.76 3.18
C MET A 1 -2.42 49.91 3.63
N LYS A 2 -1.41 50.45 4.35
CA LYS A 2 -0.25 49.65 4.84
C LYS A 2 -0.63 48.57 5.87
N LEU A 3 -1.52 48.87 6.82
CA LEU A 3 -1.98 47.89 7.83
C LEU A 3 -2.78 46.71 7.23
N PHE A 4 -3.53 46.94 6.15
CA PHE A 4 -4.30 45.90 5.46
C PHE A 4 -3.41 44.88 4.73
N LEU A 5 -2.25 45.32 4.23
CA LEU A 5 -1.31 44.43 3.55
C LEU A 5 -0.59 43.49 4.54
N VAL A 6 -0.26 44.01 5.73
CA VAL A 6 0.42 43.24 6.79
C VAL A 6 -0.50 42.15 7.37
N THR A 7 -1.78 42.47 7.61
CA THR A 7 -2.75 41.47 8.10
C THR A 7 -3.05 40.39 7.07
N LEU A 8 -3.13 40.74 5.78
CA LEU A 8 -3.32 39.76 4.71
C LEU A 8 -2.12 38.80 4.59
N CYS A 9 -0.89 39.32 4.71
CA CYS A 9 0.31 38.48 4.73
C CYS A 9 0.34 37.53 5.94
N LEU A 10 -0.09 37.96 7.13
CA LEU A 10 -0.13 37.07 8.31
C LEU A 10 -1.11 35.91 8.14
N ILE A 11 -2.28 36.16 7.53
CA ILE A 11 -3.30 35.13 7.27
C ILE A 11 -2.81 34.13 6.21
N ALA A 12 -2.14 34.62 5.17
CA ALA A 12 -1.53 33.76 4.16
C ALA A 12 -0.44 32.84 4.75
N VAL A 13 0.37 33.35 5.68
CA VAL A 13 1.38 32.54 6.39
C VAL A 13 0.73 31.50 7.31
N ALA A 14 -0.35 31.84 8.02
CA ALA A 14 -1.07 30.89 8.85
C ALA A 14 -1.73 29.75 8.04
N SER A 15 -2.19 30.02 6.82
CA SER A 15 -2.76 28.98 5.94
C SER A 15 -1.73 28.12 5.22
N ALA A 16 -0.47 28.56 5.16
CA ALA A 16 0.64 27.84 4.54
C ALA A 16 1.46 27.01 5.55
N ALA A 17 1.10 27.06 6.84
CA ALA A 17 1.72 26.20 7.84
C ALA A 17 1.38 24.72 7.54
N PRO A 18 2.37 23.81 7.61
CA PRO A 18 2.10 22.38 7.50
C PRO A 18 1.08 21.98 8.57
N SER A 19 0.08 21.18 8.18
CA SER A 19 -0.92 20.72 9.16
C SER A 19 -0.24 19.82 10.19
N GLU A 20 -0.49 20.03 11.48
CA GLU A 20 0.05 19.20 12.57
C GLU A 20 -0.26 17.70 12.36
N SER A 21 -1.36 17.39 11.66
CA SER A 21 -1.72 16.04 11.26
C SER A 21 -0.72 15.39 10.30
N SER A 22 -0.14 16.16 9.37
CA SER A 22 0.81 15.68 8.37
C SER A 22 2.16 15.38 9.00
N GLU A 23 2.66 16.28 9.86
CA GLU A 23 3.92 16.07 10.58
C GLU A 23 3.85 14.88 11.54
N LYS A 24 2.72 14.73 12.24
CA LYS A 24 2.47 13.56 13.09
C LYS A 24 2.46 12.26 12.29
N LEU A 25 1.78 12.23 11.15
CA LEU A 25 1.74 11.04 10.29
C LEU A 25 3.11 10.71 9.70
N ALA A 26 3.89 11.72 9.31
CA ALA A 26 5.27 11.55 8.88
C ALA A 26 6.13 10.94 9.99
N GLY A 27 5.96 11.40 11.23
CA GLY A 27 6.63 10.82 12.41
C GLY A 27 6.27 9.35 12.64
N ILE A 28 5.01 8.96 12.46
CA ILE A 28 4.57 7.56 12.60
C ILE A 28 5.19 6.69 11.49
N ARG A 29 5.18 7.15 10.23
CA ARG A 29 5.74 6.41 9.08
C ARG A 29 7.27 6.23 9.15
N ALA A 30 7.96 7.06 9.93
CA ALA A 30 9.39 6.91 10.17
C ALA A 30 9.72 5.83 11.21
N LEU A 31 8.72 5.32 11.94
CA LEU A 31 8.91 4.25 12.90
C LEU A 31 9.17 2.92 12.17
N PRO A 32 9.95 2.00 12.77
CA PRO A 32 10.09 0.65 12.23
C PRO A 32 8.76 -0.10 12.25
N ALA A 33 8.69 -1.17 11.46
CA ALA A 33 7.55 -2.08 11.52
C ALA A 33 7.37 -2.61 12.94
N LEU A 34 6.11 -2.66 13.40
CA LEU A 34 5.71 -3.23 14.69
C LEU A 34 5.92 -4.75 14.71
N PHE A 35 5.77 -5.37 13.54
CA PHE A 35 5.98 -6.79 13.31
C PHE A 35 6.55 -6.97 11.91
N HIS A 36 7.53 -7.86 11.76
CA HIS A 36 8.12 -8.21 10.48
C HIS A 36 8.61 -9.66 10.55
N GLU A 37 8.17 -10.47 9.60
CA GLU A 37 8.56 -11.85 9.38
C GLU A 37 8.84 -12.03 7.89
N GLU A 38 10.02 -12.54 7.57
CA GLU A 38 10.44 -12.79 6.21
C GLU A 38 11.26 -14.08 6.18
N VAL A 39 10.82 -15.04 5.39
CA VAL A 39 11.43 -16.36 5.27
C VAL A 39 11.62 -16.66 3.79
N HIS A 40 12.81 -17.11 3.42
CA HIS A 40 13.17 -17.52 2.06
C HIS A 40 13.70 -18.95 2.08
N ASP A 41 13.44 -19.70 1.02
CA ASP A 41 14.13 -20.96 0.74
C ASP A 41 15.33 -20.76 -0.19
N ASP A 42 16.10 -21.83 -0.41
CA ASP A 42 17.29 -21.79 -1.28
C ASP A 42 16.97 -21.58 -2.76
N LEU A 43 15.70 -21.70 -3.16
CA LEU A 43 15.23 -21.60 -4.54
C LEU A 43 14.57 -20.24 -4.84
N GLY A 44 14.43 -19.37 -3.83
CA GLY A 44 13.82 -18.04 -3.97
C GLY A 44 12.31 -18.00 -3.75
N GLN A 45 11.71 -19.07 -3.21
CA GLN A 45 10.37 -19.01 -2.64
C GLN A 45 10.41 -18.29 -1.31
N TYR A 46 9.34 -17.59 -0.97
CA TYR A 46 9.35 -16.76 0.24
C TYR A 46 7.97 -16.58 0.86
N THR A 47 7.97 -16.15 2.11
CA THR A 47 6.82 -15.60 2.82
C THR A 47 7.25 -14.30 3.48
N LEU A 48 6.48 -13.24 3.28
CA LEU A 48 6.68 -11.92 3.84
C LEU A 48 5.43 -11.49 4.58
N LYS A 49 5.58 -11.07 5.84
CA LYS A 49 4.48 -10.53 6.64
C LYS A 49 4.97 -9.38 7.49
N TYR A 50 4.37 -8.21 7.37
CA TYR A 50 4.74 -7.08 8.22
C TYR A 50 3.56 -6.17 8.56
N LYS A 51 3.71 -5.44 9.66
CA LYS A 51 2.76 -4.41 10.10
C LYS A 51 3.51 -3.14 10.46
N THR A 52 3.15 -2.03 9.83
CA THR A 52 3.75 -0.72 10.11
C THR A 52 3.05 -0.02 11.27
N ALA A 53 3.68 1.03 11.82
CA ALA A 53 3.13 1.77 12.95
C ALA A 53 1.86 2.55 12.59
N GLU A 54 1.73 2.99 11.33
CA GLU A 54 0.53 3.64 10.79
C GLU A 54 -0.59 2.65 10.45
N GLY A 55 -0.39 1.36 10.69
CA GLY A 55 -1.43 0.33 10.55
C GLY A 55 -1.55 -0.28 9.16
N ILE A 56 -0.56 -0.12 8.28
CA ILE A 56 -0.47 -0.92 7.06
C ILE A 56 -0.08 -2.34 7.47
N PHE A 57 -0.77 -3.32 6.90
CA PHE A 57 -0.45 -4.73 7.05
C PHE A 57 -0.26 -5.37 5.68
N VAL A 58 0.79 -6.15 5.53
CA VAL A 58 1.10 -6.90 4.31
C VAL A 58 1.33 -8.35 4.68
N SER A 59 0.77 -9.25 3.87
CA SER A 59 1.03 -10.69 3.88
C SER A 59 1.18 -11.15 2.44
N GLU A 60 2.34 -11.65 2.07
CA GLU A 60 2.69 -12.05 0.70
C GLU A 60 3.47 -13.36 0.74
N SER A 61 3.29 -14.19 -0.29
CA SER A 61 4.13 -15.37 -0.51
C SER A 61 4.42 -15.55 -1.99
N GLY A 62 5.62 -16.02 -2.27
CA GLY A 62 6.07 -16.42 -3.60
C GLY A 62 6.34 -17.92 -3.64
N ARG A 63 5.76 -18.62 -4.62
CA ARG A 63 6.01 -20.05 -4.86
C ARG A 63 6.42 -20.31 -6.30
N LEU A 64 7.30 -21.28 -6.51
CA LEU A 64 7.69 -21.68 -7.86
C LEU A 64 6.68 -22.70 -8.41
N VAL A 65 6.24 -22.48 -9.65
CA VAL A 65 5.40 -23.43 -10.40
C VAL A 65 6.05 -23.74 -11.75
N PRO A 66 5.82 -24.91 -12.36
CA PRO A 66 6.27 -25.18 -13.72
C PRO A 66 5.74 -24.16 -14.71
N SER A 67 6.57 -23.75 -15.68
CA SER A 67 6.13 -22.91 -16.80
C SER A 67 5.14 -23.66 -17.70
N GLU A 68 4.29 -22.93 -18.42
CA GLU A 68 3.27 -23.50 -19.32
C GLU A 68 3.89 -24.36 -20.44
N ASP A 69 5.07 -23.98 -20.92
CA ASP A 69 5.85 -24.71 -21.92
C ASP A 69 6.74 -25.83 -21.33
N GLY A 70 6.75 -25.99 -20.01
CA GLY A 70 7.57 -26.97 -19.29
C GLY A 70 9.08 -26.74 -19.36
N SER A 71 9.54 -25.60 -19.88
CA SER A 71 10.96 -25.28 -20.05
C SER A 71 11.66 -24.86 -18.76
N GLY A 72 10.90 -24.54 -17.70
CA GLY A 72 11.46 -24.10 -16.43
C GLY A 72 10.43 -23.90 -15.33
N GLN A 73 10.75 -22.99 -14.41
CA GLN A 73 9.90 -22.61 -13.29
C GLN A 73 9.61 -21.11 -13.34
N VAL A 74 8.41 -20.72 -12.92
CA VAL A 74 7.96 -19.33 -12.82
C VAL A 74 7.55 -19.08 -11.38
N LEU A 75 7.96 -17.94 -10.83
CA LEU A 75 7.53 -17.49 -9.52
C LEU A 75 6.13 -16.91 -9.61
N ILE A 76 5.20 -17.46 -8.83
CA ILE A 76 3.86 -16.93 -8.63
C ILE A 76 3.82 -16.26 -7.28
N THR A 77 3.43 -14.99 -7.26
CA THR A 77 3.26 -14.21 -6.04
C THR A 77 1.78 -14.05 -5.75
N GLU A 78 1.38 -14.25 -4.50
CA GLU A 78 0.04 -13.94 -4.01
C GLU A 78 0.13 -13.28 -2.64
N GLY A 79 -0.76 -12.33 -2.39
CA GLY A 79 -0.75 -11.61 -1.13
C GLY A 79 -1.93 -10.69 -0.93
N GLU A 80 -1.88 -10.00 0.21
CA GLU A 80 -2.82 -8.95 0.58
C GLU A 80 -2.09 -7.77 1.22
N VAL A 81 -2.59 -6.58 0.93
CA VAL A 81 -2.26 -5.35 1.63
C VAL A 81 -3.54 -4.82 2.27
N SER A 82 -3.47 -4.40 3.52
CA SER A 82 -4.54 -3.64 4.16
C SER A 82 -4.02 -2.36 4.80
N TYR A 83 -4.85 -1.33 4.82
CA TYR A 83 -4.55 -0.04 5.41
C TYR A 83 -5.83 0.62 5.92
N VAL A 84 -5.69 1.56 6.87
CA VAL A 84 -6.80 2.41 7.31
C VAL A 84 -6.76 3.69 6.48
N GLY A 85 -7.84 3.99 5.76
CA GLY A 85 -7.95 5.22 4.98
C GLY A 85 -8.30 6.44 5.83
N ASP A 86 -8.27 7.61 5.20
CA ASP A 86 -8.56 8.88 5.86
C ASP A 86 -10.02 8.97 6.38
N ASP A 87 -10.92 8.13 5.85
CA ASP A 87 -12.30 7.98 6.31
C ASP A 87 -12.46 7.01 7.51
N GLY A 88 -11.35 6.48 8.03
CA GLY A 88 -11.30 5.55 9.15
C GLY A 88 -11.68 4.11 8.78
N LYS A 89 -11.99 3.81 7.51
CA LYS A 89 -12.29 2.45 7.07
C LYS A 89 -11.02 1.68 6.78
N THR A 90 -11.07 0.37 7.02
CA THR A 90 -10.00 -0.54 6.59
C THR A 90 -10.26 -0.95 5.14
N TYR A 91 -9.26 -0.74 4.31
CA TYR A 91 -9.23 -1.17 2.92
C TYR A 91 -8.33 -2.39 2.80
N VAL A 92 -8.79 -3.38 2.05
CA VAL A 92 -8.04 -4.60 1.77
C VAL A 92 -7.94 -4.78 0.26
N THR A 93 -6.73 -5.01 -0.22
CA THR A 93 -6.43 -5.40 -1.60
C THR A 93 -5.77 -6.76 -1.58
N LYS A 94 -6.40 -7.74 -2.20
CA LYS A 94 -5.79 -9.04 -2.52
C LYS A 94 -5.23 -8.99 -3.92
N TYR A 95 -4.09 -9.62 -4.14
CA TYR A 95 -3.46 -9.66 -5.45
C TYR A 95 -2.79 -11.00 -5.70
N SER A 96 -2.68 -11.32 -6.99
CA SER A 96 -1.86 -12.42 -7.49
C SER A 96 -1.15 -11.97 -8.77
N ALA A 97 0.11 -12.34 -8.92
CA ALA A 97 0.89 -12.13 -10.14
C ALA A 97 1.50 -13.47 -10.56
N GLY A 98 1.25 -13.89 -11.79
CA GLY A 98 1.71 -15.18 -12.29
C GLY A 98 1.54 -15.33 -13.80
N VAL A 99 1.51 -16.59 -14.26
CA VAL A 99 1.38 -16.95 -15.69
C VAL A 99 0.13 -16.31 -16.34
N GLU A 100 -0.98 -16.26 -15.59
CA GLU A 100 -2.25 -15.66 -16.02
C GLU A 100 -2.29 -14.12 -15.90
N GLY A 101 -1.13 -13.49 -15.70
CA GLY A 101 -0.99 -12.06 -15.47
C GLY A 101 -1.30 -11.63 -14.04
N THR A 102 -1.50 -10.32 -13.86
CA THR A 102 -1.77 -9.69 -12.57
C THR A 102 -3.26 -9.54 -12.34
N LYS A 103 -3.75 -10.01 -11.21
CA LYS A 103 -5.13 -9.86 -10.75
C LYS A 103 -5.13 -9.16 -9.40
N MET A 104 -6.07 -8.23 -9.21
CA MET A 104 -6.24 -7.49 -7.97
C MET A 104 -7.73 -7.41 -7.64
N GLU A 105 -8.05 -7.58 -6.36
CA GLU A 105 -9.41 -7.57 -5.83
C GLU A 105 -9.45 -6.70 -4.58
N GLY A 106 -10.44 -5.82 -4.50
CA GLY A 106 -10.66 -4.96 -3.33
C GLY A 106 -11.88 -4.09 -3.53
N ASP A 107 -12.64 -3.85 -2.46
CA ASP A 107 -13.92 -3.11 -2.53
C ASP A 107 -13.77 -1.65 -3.00
N HIS A 108 -12.56 -1.10 -2.86
CA HIS A 108 -12.21 0.26 -3.26
C HIS A 108 -11.64 0.35 -4.68
N LEU A 109 -11.40 -0.79 -5.33
CA LEU A 109 -10.89 -0.80 -6.70
C LEU A 109 -12.04 -0.59 -7.69
N PRO A 110 -11.77 0.05 -8.85
CA PRO A 110 -12.73 0.10 -9.94
C PRO A 110 -13.15 -1.31 -10.34
N LYS A 111 -14.46 -1.56 -10.38
CA LYS A 111 -14.98 -2.82 -10.92
C LYS A 111 -14.95 -2.76 -12.44
N PRO A 112 -14.55 -3.84 -13.14
CA PRO A 112 -14.66 -3.90 -14.59
C PRO A 112 -16.09 -3.56 -15.02
N VAL A 113 -16.24 -2.61 -15.94
CA VAL A 113 -17.53 -2.34 -16.56
C VAL A 113 -17.82 -3.50 -17.52
N HIS A 114 -18.80 -4.35 -17.18
CA HIS A 114 -19.34 -5.27 -18.17
C HIS A 114 -20.12 -4.44 -19.19
N ALA A 115 -19.69 -4.47 -20.46
CA ALA A 115 -20.56 -4.02 -21.54
C ALA A 115 -21.78 -4.94 -21.56
N SER A 116 -22.97 -4.40 -21.34
CA SER A 116 -24.21 -5.15 -21.58
C SER A 116 -24.22 -5.62 -23.04
N PRO A 117 -24.59 -6.89 -23.31
CA PRO A 117 -24.68 -7.41 -24.67
C PRO A 117 -25.73 -6.68 -25.52
#